data_AF-A0A3A3YWX4-F1
#
_entry.id   AF-A0A3A3YWX4-F1
#
_cell.length_a   1.000
_cell.length_b   1.000
_cell.length_c   1.000
_cell.angle_alpha   90.00
_cell.angle_beta   90.00
_cell.angle_gamma   90.00
#
_symmetry.space_group_name_H-M   'P 1'
#
loop_
_entity.id
_entity.type
_entity.pdbx_description
1 polymer ?
#
loop_
_entity_poly.entity_id
_entity_poly.type
_entity_poly.pdbx_seq_one_letter_code
_entity_poly.pdbx_strand_id
1 'polypeptide(L)'
;MEQDPEQHPEQHPVRPAGGPELPRSPSGRVPRWVRDEAAARDVVPEPRRPAVRGPLRVLGRQLLLGASVVAALAWGALGGPVPPLPGAAPAPSPVGPDLPTPGRGAAGAPLGEPAPLAATSAAYRFLHPREGGATAYDPCRPVHYVVRPDGAPPGGDLLLAEAVARVGTATGLRFVAEGATAEGPVERRAPFQRDAYGDRWAPVLVAWATPAEAPRLAGEVTGYAGSHSVTAPGRPPVLVTGEVVLDAGQMARVLARPGGWAAARGIVQHELAHLVGLGHVDDPTQLMHPSTGPVTDFAAGDLTGLAVLGRGPCVPEV
;
A
#
# COMPACT_ATOMS: atom_id res chain seq x y z
N MET A 1 -26.25 -51.23 49.39
CA MET A 1 -24.93 -51.70 48.92
C MET A 1 -25.01 -51.70 47.41
N GLU A 2 -24.75 -50.55 46.82
CA GLU A 2 -24.75 -50.35 45.36
C GLU A 2 -23.57 -49.41 45.10
N GLN A 3 -22.70 -49.81 44.19
CA GLN A 3 -21.33 -49.31 44.01
C GLN A 3 -21.30 -48.02 43.17
N ASP A 4 -20.43 -47.11 43.59
CA ASP A 4 -20.07 -45.85 42.92
C ASP A 4 -19.05 -46.12 41.79
N PRO A 5 -19.24 -45.66 40.55
CA PRO A 5 -18.24 -45.83 39.50
C PRO A 5 -17.21 -44.69 39.50
N GLU A 6 -15.95 -45.08 39.60
CA GLU A 6 -14.74 -44.23 39.54
C GLU A 6 -14.70 -43.28 38.34
N GLN A 7 -14.34 -42.02 38.62
CA GLN A 7 -14.02 -41.02 37.61
C GLN A 7 -12.60 -41.24 37.06
N HIS A 8 -12.48 -41.45 35.75
CA HIS A 8 -11.22 -41.28 35.02
C HIS A 8 -10.98 -39.78 34.74
N PRO A 9 -9.79 -39.22 35.00
CA PRO A 9 -9.49 -37.84 34.63
C PRO A 9 -9.23 -37.75 33.12
N GLU A 10 -10.05 -36.95 32.43
CA GLU A 10 -9.80 -36.53 31.05
C GLU A 10 -8.51 -35.71 30.96
N GLN A 11 -7.59 -36.16 30.10
CA GLN A 11 -6.38 -35.42 29.78
C GLN A 11 -6.74 -34.23 28.88
N HIS A 12 -6.79 -33.03 29.46
CA HIS A 12 -6.87 -31.79 28.71
C HIS A 12 -5.63 -31.61 27.82
N PRO A 13 -5.78 -31.37 26.51
CA PRO A 13 -4.64 -30.99 25.68
C PRO A 13 -4.17 -29.59 26.08
N VAL A 14 -2.92 -29.51 26.53
CA VAL A 14 -2.19 -28.26 26.80
C VAL A 14 -2.12 -27.45 25.49
N ARG A 15 -2.77 -26.27 25.47
CA ARG A 15 -2.62 -25.30 24.39
C ARG A 15 -1.19 -24.74 24.40
N PRO A 16 -0.47 -24.72 23.26
CA PRO A 16 0.78 -23.98 23.18
C PRO A 16 0.48 -22.49 23.29
N ALA A 17 1.24 -21.80 24.14
CA ALA A 17 1.22 -20.35 24.24
C ALA A 17 1.96 -19.71 23.06
N GLY A 18 1.44 -18.58 22.56
CA GLY A 18 2.24 -17.60 21.80
C GLY A 18 1.80 -17.37 20.36
N GLY A 19 0.80 -16.51 20.18
CA GLY A 19 0.47 -15.84 18.91
C GLY A 19 -0.62 -14.79 19.16
N PRO A 20 -0.61 -13.63 18.48
CA PRO A 20 -1.65 -12.62 18.66
C PRO A 20 -3.02 -13.20 18.30
N GLU A 21 -4.01 -13.02 19.19
CA GLU A 21 -5.36 -13.54 18.97
C GLU A 21 -6.03 -12.75 17.83
N LEU A 22 -6.22 -13.40 16.68
CA LEU A 22 -6.82 -12.78 15.50
C LEU A 22 -8.35 -12.63 15.68
N PRO A 23 -8.95 -11.51 15.21
CA PRO A 23 -10.39 -11.28 15.29
C PRO A 23 -11.21 -12.40 14.64
N ARG A 24 -12.32 -12.79 15.29
CA ARG A 24 -13.21 -13.87 14.84
C ARG A 24 -14.57 -13.29 14.45
N SER A 25 -15.17 -13.85 13.40
CA SER A 25 -16.56 -13.57 13.02
C SER A 25 -17.55 -14.07 14.09
N PRO A 26 -18.84 -13.66 14.05
CA PRO A 26 -19.89 -14.21 14.92
C PRO A 26 -20.04 -15.75 14.84
N SER A 27 -19.54 -16.37 13.76
CA SER A 27 -19.47 -17.83 13.60
C SER A 27 -18.26 -18.49 14.32
N GLY A 28 -17.45 -17.71 15.03
CA GLY A 28 -16.21 -18.16 15.69
C GLY A 28 -15.04 -18.39 14.73
N ARG A 29 -15.22 -18.20 13.41
CA ARG A 29 -14.16 -18.38 12.41
C ARG A 29 -13.41 -17.08 12.14
N VAL A 30 -12.08 -17.16 12.05
CA VAL A 30 -11.24 -16.07 11.52
C VAL A 30 -11.46 -16.01 9.99
N PRO A 31 -11.90 -14.87 9.43
CA PRO A 31 -12.05 -14.72 7.98
C PRO A 31 -10.73 -14.99 7.25
N ARG A 32 -10.81 -15.52 6.02
CA ARG A 32 -9.60 -15.86 5.24
C ARG A 32 -8.75 -14.62 4.96
N TRP A 33 -9.37 -13.48 4.64
CA TRP A 33 -8.65 -12.22 4.42
C TRP A 33 -7.89 -11.72 5.64
N VAL A 34 -8.43 -11.87 6.86
CA VAL A 34 -7.73 -11.52 8.12
C VAL A 34 -6.49 -12.39 8.32
N ARG A 35 -6.54 -13.66 7.88
CA ARG A 35 -5.38 -14.57 7.91
C ARG A 35 -4.37 -14.24 6.83
N ASP A 36 -4.83 -13.90 5.62
CA ASP A 36 -3.97 -13.53 4.51
C ASP A 36 -3.23 -12.21 4.82
N GLU A 37 -3.89 -11.26 5.50
CA GLU A 37 -3.31 -10.00 5.98
C GLU A 37 -2.33 -10.19 7.14
N ALA A 38 -2.64 -11.09 8.08
CA ALA A 38 -1.68 -11.48 9.12
C ALA A 38 -0.46 -12.21 8.53
N ALA A 39 -0.65 -13.10 7.54
CA ALA A 39 0.43 -13.83 6.88
C ALA A 39 1.31 -12.93 6.00
N ALA A 40 0.75 -11.87 5.41
CA ALA A 40 1.51 -10.86 4.68
C ALA A 40 2.49 -10.07 5.59
N ARG A 41 2.28 -10.05 6.92
CA ARG A 41 3.22 -9.46 7.88
C ARG A 41 4.49 -10.30 8.10
N ASP A 42 4.44 -11.61 7.83
CA ASP A 42 5.51 -12.56 8.18
C ASP A 42 6.47 -12.87 7.02
N VAL A 43 6.26 -12.29 5.83
CA VAL A 43 7.19 -12.49 4.70
C VAL A 43 8.33 -11.48 4.78
N VAL A 44 9.33 -11.78 5.62
CA VAL A 44 10.68 -11.26 5.43
C VAL A 44 11.27 -11.96 4.19
N PRO A 45 11.70 -11.24 3.14
CA PRO A 45 12.36 -11.89 2.01
C PRO A 45 13.69 -12.48 2.51
N GLU A 46 13.79 -13.80 2.60
CA GLU A 46 15.09 -14.43 2.83
C GLU A 46 16.03 -14.10 1.65
N PRO A 47 17.30 -13.76 1.92
CA PRO A 47 18.29 -13.63 0.86
C PRO A 47 18.49 -15.00 0.19
N ARG A 48 18.09 -15.09 -1.09
CA ARG A 48 18.30 -16.29 -1.91
C ARG A 48 19.77 -16.67 -1.91
N ARG A 49 20.09 -17.82 -1.31
CA ARG A 49 21.40 -18.46 -1.46
C ARG A 49 21.58 -18.88 -2.92
N PRO A 50 22.75 -18.67 -3.53
CA PRO A 50 23.00 -19.13 -4.88
C PRO A 50 22.97 -20.65 -4.92
N ALA A 51 22.16 -21.20 -5.83
CA ALA A 51 22.11 -22.64 -6.07
C ALA A 51 23.45 -23.12 -6.66
N VAL A 52 24.17 -23.93 -5.89
CA VAL A 52 25.33 -24.69 -6.37
C VAL A 52 24.81 -25.74 -7.36
N ARG A 53 25.05 -25.51 -8.65
CA ARG A 53 24.77 -26.50 -9.70
C ARG A 53 25.89 -27.55 -9.70
N GLY A 54 25.53 -28.79 -9.36
CA GLY A 54 26.39 -29.96 -9.54
C GLY A 54 26.66 -30.25 -11.04
N PRO A 55 27.75 -30.95 -11.37
CA PRO A 55 28.22 -31.07 -12.73
C PRO A 55 27.41 -32.11 -13.51
N LEU A 56 26.79 -31.69 -14.61
CA LEU A 56 26.27 -32.61 -15.62
C LEU A 56 27.40 -32.97 -16.59
N ARG A 57 27.76 -34.26 -16.61
CA ARG A 57 28.64 -34.86 -17.61
C ARG A 57 27.89 -34.94 -18.94
N VAL A 58 28.37 -34.25 -19.97
CA VAL A 58 27.98 -34.53 -21.36
C VAL A 58 29.24 -34.64 -22.21
N LEU A 59 29.26 -35.71 -22.98
CA LEU A 59 30.32 -36.26 -23.80
C LEU A 59 30.60 -35.37 -25.03
N GLY A 60 31.83 -35.43 -25.53
CA GLY A 60 32.41 -34.44 -26.42
C GLY A 60 31.92 -34.45 -27.88
N ARG A 61 32.22 -33.34 -28.56
CA ARG A 61 32.69 -33.36 -29.94
C ARG A 61 33.46 -32.06 -30.24
N GLN A 62 34.73 -32.21 -30.60
CA GLN A 62 35.60 -31.12 -31.04
C GLN A 62 35.31 -30.75 -32.50
N LEU A 63 35.50 -29.47 -32.84
CA LEU A 63 35.99 -29.01 -34.15
C LEU A 63 36.69 -27.65 -33.97
N LEU A 64 37.89 -27.56 -34.54
CA LEU A 64 38.87 -26.45 -34.51
C LEU A 64 38.63 -25.43 -35.63
N LEU A 65 39.29 -24.25 -35.49
CA LEU A 65 39.67 -23.19 -36.47
C LEU A 65 39.15 -21.81 -36.01
N GLY A 66 39.90 -20.71 -35.86
CA GLY A 66 41.31 -20.38 -36.08
C GLY A 66 41.50 -18.84 -36.05
N ALA A 67 42.74 -18.40 -35.77
CA ALA A 67 43.36 -17.09 -36.09
C ALA A 67 43.05 -15.80 -35.28
N SER A 68 44.00 -15.52 -34.38
CA SER A 68 44.70 -14.28 -33.97
C SER A 68 44.52 -12.97 -34.77
N VAL A 69 44.50 -11.81 -34.09
CA VAL A 69 45.41 -10.63 -34.30
C VAL A 69 45.53 -9.79 -33.01
N VAL A 70 46.77 -9.46 -32.66
CA VAL A 70 47.24 -8.55 -31.59
C VAL A 70 47.70 -7.22 -32.22
N ALA A 71 47.36 -6.08 -31.62
CA ALA A 71 48.10 -4.80 -31.52
C ALA A 71 47.08 -3.69 -31.13
N ALA A 72 47.33 -2.76 -30.20
CA ALA A 72 48.55 -1.99 -29.98
C ALA A 72 48.76 -1.61 -28.50
N LEU A 73 50.03 -1.56 -28.10
CA LEU A 73 50.55 -1.01 -26.86
C LEU A 73 51.05 0.44 -27.07
N ALA A 74 50.99 1.20 -25.98
CA ALA A 74 51.95 2.23 -25.55
C ALA A 74 51.91 3.66 -26.13
N TRP A 75 51.44 4.59 -25.29
CA TRP A 75 52.17 5.80 -24.85
C TRP A 75 51.97 5.85 -23.31
N GLY A 76 52.96 5.81 -22.43
CA GLY A 76 54.18 6.62 -22.38
C GLY A 76 53.93 7.79 -21.41
N ALA A 77 53.90 7.54 -20.10
CA ALA A 77 54.98 7.91 -19.18
C ALA A 77 55.33 9.42 -19.19
N LEU A 78 54.70 10.19 -18.28
CA LEU A 78 55.20 11.43 -17.66
C LEU A 78 54.33 11.69 -16.42
N GLY A 79 54.86 11.39 -15.23
CA GLY A 79 54.15 11.52 -13.96
C GLY A 79 54.16 12.94 -13.41
N GLY A 80 53.09 13.70 -13.65
CA GLY A 80 52.78 14.93 -12.94
C GLY A 80 51.49 14.79 -12.11
N PRO A 81 51.41 15.34 -10.89
CA PRO A 81 50.17 15.37 -10.13
C PRO A 81 49.17 16.31 -10.83
N VAL A 82 48.02 15.78 -11.23
CA VAL A 82 46.89 16.57 -11.74
C VAL A 82 46.28 17.31 -10.54
N PRO A 83 46.21 18.65 -10.54
CA PRO A 83 45.54 19.37 -9.45
C PRO A 83 44.04 19.05 -9.47
N PRO A 84 43.39 18.86 -8.32
CA PRO A 84 41.95 18.62 -8.28
C PRO A 84 41.22 19.90 -8.73
N LEU A 85 40.35 19.76 -9.73
CA LEU A 85 39.39 20.81 -10.11
C LEU A 85 38.42 21.06 -8.93
N PRO A 86 38.12 22.31 -8.56
CA PRO A 86 37.11 22.58 -7.55
C PRO A 86 35.71 22.37 -8.13
N GLY A 87 34.89 21.60 -7.41
CA GLY A 87 33.44 21.76 -7.42
C GLY A 87 32.70 21.29 -8.68
N ALA A 88 32.70 19.99 -8.95
CA ALA A 88 31.54 19.37 -9.58
C ALA A 88 30.83 18.56 -8.50
N ALA A 89 29.63 19.00 -8.08
CA ALA A 89 28.74 18.14 -7.34
C ALA A 89 28.57 16.83 -8.14
N PRO A 90 28.55 15.64 -7.50
CA PRO A 90 28.31 14.42 -8.23
C PRO A 90 26.98 14.58 -8.97
N ALA A 91 27.01 14.46 -10.29
CA ALA A 91 25.79 14.31 -11.06
C ALA A 91 24.98 13.17 -10.42
N PRO A 92 23.66 13.32 -10.23
CA PRO A 92 22.86 12.24 -9.69
C PRO A 92 23.11 11.01 -10.56
N SER A 93 23.60 9.94 -9.93
CA SER A 93 23.72 8.64 -10.57
C SER A 93 22.38 8.34 -11.23
N PRO A 94 22.34 7.83 -12.47
CA PRO A 94 21.09 7.43 -13.08
C PRO A 94 20.45 6.40 -12.14
N VAL A 95 19.35 6.80 -11.51
CA VAL A 95 18.48 5.91 -10.75
C VAL A 95 18.11 4.79 -11.72
N GLY A 96 18.19 3.53 -11.28
CA GLY A 96 17.98 2.37 -12.13
C GLY A 96 16.68 2.47 -12.95
N PRO A 97 16.56 1.73 -14.07
CA PRO A 97 15.46 1.89 -15.04
C PRO A 97 14.03 1.73 -14.47
N ASP A 98 13.90 1.24 -13.23
CA ASP A 98 12.65 0.78 -12.62
C ASP A 98 12.03 1.75 -11.60
N LEU A 99 12.59 2.95 -11.39
CA LEU A 99 12.00 3.98 -10.52
C LEU A 99 11.95 5.36 -11.21
N PRO A 100 11.00 6.24 -10.82
CA PRO A 100 10.95 7.60 -11.34
C PRO A 100 12.12 8.46 -10.80
N THR A 101 12.37 9.61 -11.44
CA THR A 101 13.31 10.61 -10.89
C THR A 101 12.86 11.08 -9.50
N PRO A 102 13.70 10.96 -8.46
CA PRO A 102 13.38 11.37 -7.09
C PRO A 102 12.97 12.85 -6.98
N GLY A 103 12.06 13.15 -6.04
CA GLY A 103 11.70 14.52 -5.68
C GLY A 103 10.84 15.26 -6.73
N ARG A 104 10.59 14.66 -7.90
CA ARG A 104 9.85 15.29 -8.98
C ARG A 104 8.40 15.60 -8.59
N GLY A 105 8.07 16.87 -8.33
CA GLY A 105 6.72 17.28 -7.91
C GLY A 105 6.51 17.29 -6.39
N ALA A 106 7.57 17.06 -5.61
CA ALA A 106 7.58 17.38 -4.19
C ALA A 106 7.86 18.88 -3.99
N ALA A 107 7.19 19.49 -3.02
CA ALA A 107 7.46 20.82 -2.52
C ALA A 107 8.50 20.77 -1.39
N GLY A 108 9.03 21.94 -1.00
CA GLY A 108 9.98 22.04 0.11
C GLY A 108 9.35 21.95 1.51
N ALA A 109 8.03 21.90 1.61
CA ALA A 109 7.25 21.83 2.85
C ALA A 109 5.91 21.12 2.61
N PRO A 110 5.22 20.66 3.67
CA PRO A 110 3.88 20.07 3.56
C PRO A 110 2.91 20.98 2.80
N LEU A 111 2.09 20.38 1.94
CA LEU A 111 1.12 21.09 1.09
C LEU A 111 -0.12 21.56 1.84
N GLY A 112 -0.30 21.08 3.07
CA GLY A 112 -1.40 21.38 3.95
C GLY A 112 -1.15 20.80 5.34
N GLU A 113 -2.09 21.07 6.23
CA GLU A 113 -2.09 20.55 7.60
C GLU A 113 -3.44 19.87 7.88
N PRO A 114 -3.47 18.81 8.70
CA PRO A 114 -4.71 18.24 9.19
C PRO A 114 -5.61 19.31 9.84
N ALA A 115 -6.90 19.24 9.56
CA ALA A 115 -7.87 20.09 10.25
C ALA A 115 -7.80 19.91 11.78
N PRO A 116 -8.10 20.97 12.56
CA PRO A 116 -8.14 20.87 14.02
C PRO A 116 -9.13 19.79 14.47
N LEU A 117 -8.69 18.96 15.43
CA LEU A 117 -9.52 17.91 16.00
C LEU A 117 -10.43 18.51 17.08
N ALA A 118 -11.73 18.26 16.98
CA ALA A 118 -12.68 18.63 18.04
C ALA A 118 -12.47 17.80 19.31
N ALA A 119 -12.05 16.54 19.15
CA ALA A 119 -11.67 15.63 20.22
C ALA A 119 -10.59 14.67 19.72
N THR A 120 -9.68 14.27 20.62
CA THR A 120 -8.68 13.23 20.35
C THR A 120 -9.16 11.89 20.91
N SER A 121 -8.78 10.80 20.26
CA SER A 121 -9.06 9.43 20.72
C SER A 121 -7.92 8.50 20.35
N ALA A 122 -7.68 7.49 21.17
CA ALA A 122 -6.71 6.42 20.91
C ALA A 122 -7.30 5.25 20.10
N ALA A 123 -8.57 5.33 19.70
CA ALA A 123 -9.27 4.31 18.91
C ALA A 123 -8.86 4.36 17.43
N TYR A 124 -7.57 4.22 17.14
CA TYR A 124 -7.03 4.11 15.79
C TYR A 124 -5.86 3.11 15.75
N ARG A 125 -5.59 2.57 14.57
CA ARG A 125 -4.43 1.72 14.28
C ARG A 125 -3.84 2.11 12.94
N PHE A 126 -2.56 1.83 12.75
CA PHE A 126 -1.90 1.98 11.44
C PHE A 126 -1.71 0.62 10.79
N LEU A 127 -1.82 0.56 9.46
CA LEU A 127 -1.51 -0.65 8.68
C LEU A 127 -0.02 -1.01 8.81
N HIS A 128 0.83 0.02 8.84
CA HIS A 128 2.29 -0.11 8.87
C HIS A 128 2.88 0.74 10.01
N PRO A 129 2.67 0.35 11.28
CA PRO A 129 3.22 1.07 12.42
C PRO A 129 4.75 0.99 12.42
N ARG A 130 5.39 2.04 12.92
CA ARG A 130 6.84 2.14 13.07
C ARG A 130 7.20 2.83 14.38
N GLU A 131 8.47 2.73 14.76
CA GLU A 131 8.99 3.54 15.84
C GLU A 131 8.77 5.02 15.53
N GLY A 132 8.13 5.74 16.45
CA GLY A 132 7.82 7.16 16.30
C GLY A 132 6.71 7.51 15.30
N GLY A 133 5.98 6.55 14.71
CA GLY A 133 4.87 6.86 13.80
C GLY A 133 4.40 5.70 12.93
N ALA A 134 4.20 5.96 11.63
CA ALA A 134 3.74 4.99 10.64
C ALA A 134 4.37 5.24 9.26
N THR A 135 4.32 4.23 8.39
CA THR A 135 4.51 4.43 6.94
C THR A 135 3.31 5.18 6.39
N ALA A 136 3.55 6.36 5.83
CA ALA A 136 2.52 7.25 5.28
C ALA A 136 2.99 7.83 3.93
N TYR A 137 2.11 8.58 3.28
CA TYR A 137 2.47 9.38 2.10
C TYR A 137 3.35 10.58 2.49
N ASP A 138 4.16 11.06 1.55
CA ASP A 138 4.89 12.32 1.69
C ASP A 138 3.90 13.51 1.63
N PRO A 139 3.69 14.28 2.72
CA PRO A 139 2.73 15.38 2.71
C PRO A 139 3.18 16.59 1.87
N CYS A 140 4.42 16.59 1.40
CA CYS A 140 5.00 17.62 0.57
C CYS A 140 4.77 17.32 -0.92
N ARG A 141 4.13 16.19 -1.25
CA ARG A 141 3.85 15.75 -2.61
C ARG A 141 2.35 15.53 -2.79
N PRO A 142 1.74 15.98 -3.90
CA PRO A 142 0.33 15.69 -4.14
C PRO A 142 0.11 14.19 -4.38
N VAL A 143 -0.96 13.64 -3.80
CA VAL A 143 -1.44 12.29 -4.10
C VAL A 143 -2.31 12.38 -5.36
N HIS A 144 -1.70 12.08 -6.50
CA HIS A 144 -2.41 12.05 -7.76
C HIS A 144 -3.25 10.78 -7.87
N TYR A 145 -4.45 10.89 -8.44
CA TYR A 145 -5.30 9.74 -8.70
C TYR A 145 -5.98 9.82 -10.07
N VAL A 146 -6.18 8.65 -10.68
CA VAL A 146 -6.95 8.46 -11.91
C VAL A 146 -8.15 7.59 -11.60
N VAL A 147 -9.24 7.79 -12.33
CA VAL A 147 -10.49 7.05 -12.11
C VAL A 147 -10.81 6.26 -13.36
N ARG A 148 -11.04 4.96 -13.23
CA ARG A 148 -11.68 4.20 -14.31
C ARG A 148 -13.20 4.37 -14.20
N PRO A 149 -13.88 4.99 -15.18
CA PRO A 149 -15.31 5.29 -15.08
C PRO A 149 -16.20 4.06 -15.30
N ASP A 150 -15.67 2.99 -15.87
CA ASP A 150 -16.43 1.77 -16.17
C ASP A 150 -17.06 1.18 -14.91
N GLY A 151 -18.36 0.94 -14.96
CA GLY A 151 -19.12 0.39 -13.83
C GLY A 151 -19.42 1.38 -12.71
N ALA A 152 -19.02 2.65 -12.81
CA ALA A 152 -19.35 3.66 -11.82
C ALA A 152 -20.88 3.80 -11.66
N PRO A 153 -21.43 3.80 -10.43
CA PRO A 153 -22.85 4.08 -10.24
C PRO A 153 -23.16 5.55 -10.56
N PRO A 154 -24.42 5.92 -10.85
CA PRO A 154 -24.81 7.32 -11.01
C PRO A 154 -24.39 8.18 -9.81
N GLY A 155 -23.67 9.27 -10.07
CA GLY A 155 -23.11 10.15 -9.03
C GLY A 155 -21.86 9.62 -8.33
N GLY A 156 -21.27 8.51 -8.79
CA GLY A 156 -20.06 7.94 -8.20
C GLY A 156 -18.83 8.86 -8.25
N ASP A 157 -18.76 9.75 -9.23
CA ASP A 157 -17.76 10.82 -9.35
C ASP A 157 -17.89 11.85 -8.22
N LEU A 158 -19.10 12.34 -7.96
CA LEU A 158 -19.38 13.25 -6.85
C LEU A 158 -19.14 12.56 -5.50
N LEU A 159 -19.55 11.30 -5.35
CA LEU A 159 -19.32 10.50 -4.15
C LEU A 159 -17.83 10.38 -3.84
N LEU A 160 -17.02 10.06 -4.85
CA LEU A 160 -15.57 9.95 -4.72
C LEU A 160 -14.96 11.31 -4.36
N ALA A 161 -15.37 12.39 -5.04
CA ALA A 161 -14.87 13.73 -4.76
C ALA A 161 -15.15 14.17 -3.32
N GLU A 162 -16.34 13.89 -2.78
CA GLU A 162 -16.68 14.18 -1.37
C GLU A 162 -15.80 13.38 -0.40
N ALA A 163 -15.60 12.08 -0.66
CA ALA A 163 -14.78 11.24 0.21
C ALA A 163 -13.30 11.64 0.18
N VAL A 164 -12.76 11.94 -1.01
CA VAL A 164 -11.39 12.45 -1.19
C VAL A 164 -11.21 13.78 -0.47
N ALA A 165 -12.18 14.71 -0.57
CA ALA A 165 -12.12 15.97 0.14
C ALA A 165 -12.04 15.77 1.67
N ARG A 166 -12.82 14.83 2.22
CA ARG A 166 -12.80 14.50 3.65
C ARG A 166 -11.47 13.94 4.11
N VAL A 167 -10.88 13.01 3.36
CA VAL A 167 -9.55 12.46 3.68
C VAL A 167 -8.48 13.54 3.54
N GLY A 168 -8.55 14.38 2.51
CA GLY A 168 -7.65 15.52 2.34
C GLY A 168 -7.73 16.50 3.52
N THR A 169 -8.93 16.83 4.01
CA THR A 169 -9.11 17.68 5.20
C THR A 169 -8.59 17.03 6.48
N ALA A 170 -8.84 15.73 6.67
CA ALA A 170 -8.42 15.03 7.89
C ALA A 170 -6.91 14.79 7.96
N THR A 171 -6.24 14.69 6.81
CA THR A 171 -4.80 14.41 6.72
C THR A 171 -3.96 15.63 6.36
N GLY A 172 -4.54 16.67 5.77
CA GLY A 172 -3.76 17.75 5.15
C GLY A 172 -3.09 17.35 3.82
N LEU A 173 -3.20 16.09 3.38
CA LEU A 173 -2.68 15.65 2.08
C LEU A 173 -3.46 16.31 0.94
N ARG A 174 -2.73 16.71 -0.11
CA ARG A 174 -3.34 17.27 -1.31
C ARG A 174 -3.61 16.18 -2.34
N PHE A 175 -4.87 15.90 -2.62
CA PHE A 175 -5.28 14.99 -3.69
C PHE A 175 -5.51 15.75 -5.00
N VAL A 176 -5.07 15.17 -6.13
CA VAL A 176 -5.22 15.76 -7.46
C VAL A 176 -5.79 14.72 -8.42
N ALA A 177 -6.99 14.99 -8.94
CA ALA A 177 -7.60 14.16 -9.98
C ALA A 177 -6.88 14.41 -11.31
N GLU A 178 -6.47 13.34 -12.00
CA GLU A 178 -5.84 13.42 -13.33
C GLU A 178 -6.77 13.00 -14.47
N GLY A 179 -8.03 12.74 -14.14
CA GLY A 179 -9.07 12.37 -15.09
C GLY A 179 -9.26 10.87 -15.22
N ALA A 180 -9.86 10.47 -16.35
CA ALA A 180 -10.24 9.09 -16.60
C ALA A 180 -9.05 8.24 -17.08
N THR A 181 -9.05 6.96 -16.72
CA THR A 181 -8.11 5.95 -17.26
C THR A 181 -8.86 4.73 -17.76
N ALA A 182 -8.24 3.98 -18.67
CA ALA A 182 -8.69 2.64 -19.07
C ALA A 182 -7.99 1.53 -18.28
N GLU A 183 -7.02 1.87 -17.41
CA GLU A 183 -6.34 0.91 -16.54
C GLU A 183 -7.33 0.25 -15.59
N GLY A 184 -7.37 -1.09 -15.59
CA GLY A 184 -8.18 -1.88 -14.67
C GLY A 184 -7.40 -2.35 -13.44
N PRO A 185 -8.10 -2.80 -12.38
CA PRO A 185 -7.46 -3.32 -11.19
C PRO A 185 -6.69 -4.60 -11.54
N VAL A 186 -5.47 -4.71 -11.04
CA VAL A 186 -4.63 -5.91 -11.22
C VAL A 186 -3.97 -6.28 -9.90
N GLU A 187 -3.85 -7.57 -9.61
CA GLU A 187 -3.37 -8.05 -8.31
C GLU A 187 -1.99 -7.49 -7.91
N ARG A 188 -1.11 -7.29 -8.88
CA ARG A 188 0.24 -6.74 -8.69
C ARG A 188 0.48 -5.59 -9.66
N ARG A 189 -0.13 -4.45 -9.36
CA ARG A 189 0.10 -3.22 -10.13
C ARG A 189 1.53 -2.72 -9.92
N ALA A 190 2.20 -2.39 -11.01
CA ALA A 190 3.54 -1.80 -10.92
C ALA A 190 3.42 -0.36 -10.40
N PRO A 191 4.20 0.04 -9.38
CA PRO A 191 4.12 1.39 -8.84
C PRO A 191 4.72 2.45 -9.78
N PHE A 192 5.52 2.01 -10.75
CA PHE A 192 6.10 2.85 -11.79
C PHE A 192 5.70 2.33 -13.18
N GLN A 193 5.00 3.16 -13.96
CA GLN A 193 4.52 2.81 -15.31
C GLN A 193 4.90 3.93 -16.28
N ARG A 194 6.15 3.91 -16.74
CA ARG A 194 6.73 4.98 -17.57
C ARG A 194 5.93 5.25 -18.86
N ASP A 195 5.45 4.20 -19.52
CA ASP A 195 4.75 4.34 -20.80
C ASP A 195 3.36 4.96 -20.65
N ALA A 196 2.67 4.70 -19.53
CA ALA A 196 1.33 5.22 -19.26
C ALA A 196 1.35 6.59 -18.57
N TYR A 197 2.22 6.76 -17.58
CA TYR A 197 2.21 7.93 -16.68
C TYR A 197 3.49 8.76 -16.74
N GLY A 198 4.49 8.36 -17.52
CA GLY A 198 5.75 9.07 -17.64
C GLY A 198 6.67 8.88 -16.43
N ASP A 199 7.64 9.77 -16.28
CA ASP A 199 8.67 9.70 -15.24
C ASP A 199 8.17 10.18 -13.86
N ARG A 200 7.27 9.40 -13.25
CA ARG A 200 6.63 9.64 -11.94
C ARG A 200 6.06 8.33 -11.39
N TRP A 201 5.78 8.27 -10.09
CA TRP A 201 4.94 7.21 -9.54
C TRP A 201 3.60 7.17 -10.27
N ALA A 202 3.11 5.96 -10.56
CA ALA A 202 1.77 5.79 -11.13
C ALA A 202 0.76 6.47 -10.19
N PRO A 203 -0.23 7.22 -10.69
CA PRO A 203 -1.29 7.77 -9.84
C PRO A 203 -2.02 6.62 -9.11
N VAL A 204 -2.63 6.92 -7.97
CA VAL A 204 -3.56 5.99 -7.32
C VAL A 204 -4.66 5.65 -8.32
N LEU A 205 -4.91 4.36 -8.54
CA LEU A 205 -6.02 3.92 -9.37
C LEU A 205 -7.28 3.82 -8.51
N VAL A 206 -8.34 4.50 -8.91
CA VAL A 206 -9.69 4.28 -8.37
C VAL A 206 -10.52 3.56 -9.43
N ALA A 207 -11.01 2.37 -9.12
CA ALA A 207 -11.78 1.55 -10.05
C ALA A 207 -13.09 1.07 -9.43
N TRP A 208 -14.16 1.14 -10.20
CA TRP A 208 -15.37 0.37 -9.95
C TRP A 208 -15.22 -0.96 -10.70
N ALA A 209 -15.44 -2.06 -10.01
CA ALA A 209 -15.19 -3.39 -10.55
C ALA A 209 -16.28 -4.37 -10.14
N THR A 210 -16.34 -5.49 -10.86
CA THR A 210 -17.16 -6.63 -10.48
C THR A 210 -16.30 -7.70 -9.81
N PRO A 211 -16.88 -8.61 -9.01
CA PRO A 211 -16.13 -9.77 -8.49
C PRO A 211 -15.54 -10.70 -9.56
N ALA A 212 -16.04 -10.65 -10.80
CA ALA A 212 -15.47 -11.41 -11.91
C ALA A 212 -14.14 -10.80 -12.39
N GLU A 213 -14.02 -9.47 -12.34
CA GLU A 213 -12.83 -8.74 -12.73
C GLU A 213 -11.82 -8.63 -11.59
N ALA A 214 -12.30 -8.35 -10.37
CA ALA A 214 -11.52 -8.28 -9.15
C ALA A 214 -12.02 -9.34 -8.15
N PRO A 215 -11.49 -10.58 -8.18
CA PRO A 215 -11.96 -11.68 -7.34
C PRO A 215 -11.95 -11.41 -5.82
N ARG A 216 -11.16 -10.44 -5.35
CA ARG A 216 -11.15 -10.01 -3.93
C ARG A 216 -12.47 -9.39 -3.48
N LEU A 217 -13.31 -8.92 -4.41
CA LEU A 217 -14.65 -8.40 -4.12
C LEU A 217 -15.70 -9.51 -3.89
N ALA A 218 -15.34 -10.78 -4.03
CA ALA A 218 -16.29 -11.87 -3.84
C ALA A 218 -16.86 -11.89 -2.41
N GLY A 219 -18.17 -12.18 -2.30
CA GLY A 219 -18.89 -12.20 -1.01
C GLY A 219 -19.42 -10.83 -0.63
N GLU A 220 -19.27 -10.46 0.64
CA GLU A 220 -19.80 -9.21 1.22
C GLU A 220 -18.76 -8.08 1.25
N VAL A 221 -17.76 -8.11 0.36
CA VAL A 221 -16.70 -7.10 0.27
C VAL A 221 -17.19 -5.96 -0.60
N THR A 222 -17.41 -4.78 -0.01
CA THR A 222 -17.88 -3.57 -0.71
C THR A 222 -16.76 -2.81 -1.41
N GLY A 223 -15.51 -3.02 -0.96
CA GLY A 223 -14.32 -2.49 -1.57
C GLY A 223 -13.05 -3.02 -0.90
N TYR A 224 -11.91 -2.64 -1.47
CA TYR A 224 -10.62 -2.75 -0.82
C TYR A 224 -9.69 -1.64 -1.30
N ALA A 225 -8.74 -1.26 -0.46
CA ALA A 225 -7.65 -0.40 -0.84
C ALA A 225 -6.31 -0.91 -0.33
N GLY A 226 -5.24 -0.44 -0.96
CA GLY A 226 -3.88 -0.72 -0.54
C GLY A 226 -2.89 0.23 -1.20
N SER A 227 -1.77 0.46 -0.54
CA SER A 227 -0.69 1.30 -1.05
C SER A 227 0.59 0.50 -1.23
N HIS A 228 1.36 0.89 -2.23
CA HIS A 228 2.74 0.45 -2.42
C HIS A 228 3.66 1.38 -1.64
N SER A 229 4.55 0.77 -0.85
CA SER A 229 5.63 1.47 -0.19
C SER A 229 6.96 1.26 -0.90
N VAL A 230 7.79 2.28 -0.94
CA VAL A 230 9.19 2.18 -1.37
C VAL A 230 10.11 2.69 -0.28
N THR A 231 11.36 2.23 -0.31
CA THR A 231 12.37 2.58 0.68
C THR A 231 13.58 3.15 -0.06
N ALA A 232 13.84 4.45 0.11
CA ALA A 232 15.09 5.05 -0.33
C ALA A 232 16.25 4.63 0.60
N PRO A 233 17.49 4.51 0.10
CA PRO A 233 18.64 4.13 0.92
C PRO A 233 18.79 5.02 2.16
N GLY A 234 18.83 4.41 3.35
CA GLY A 234 18.99 5.13 4.62
C GLY A 234 17.76 5.92 5.08
N ARG A 235 16.60 5.76 4.43
CA ARG A 235 15.34 6.42 4.77
C ARG A 235 14.28 5.39 5.18
N PRO A 236 13.30 5.77 6.01
CA PRO A 236 12.16 4.91 6.27
C PRO A 236 11.31 4.72 5.00
N PRO A 237 10.50 3.65 4.91
CA PRO A 237 9.60 3.47 3.79
C PRO A 237 8.58 4.62 3.67
N VAL A 238 8.07 4.87 2.47
CA VAL A 238 7.03 5.87 2.20
C VAL A 238 6.01 5.30 1.23
N LEU A 239 4.73 5.61 1.41
CA LEU A 239 3.66 5.24 0.49
C LEU A 239 3.73 6.17 -0.73
N VAL A 240 3.68 5.60 -1.95
CA VAL A 240 3.88 6.38 -3.19
C VAL A 240 2.74 6.26 -4.19
N THR A 241 1.96 5.20 -4.11
CA THR A 241 0.80 4.93 -4.98
C THR A 241 -0.02 3.80 -4.39
N GLY A 242 -1.14 3.46 -5.01
CA GLY A 242 -2.02 2.40 -4.56
C GLY A 242 -3.20 2.18 -5.49
N GLU A 243 -4.14 1.40 -4.99
CA GLU A 243 -5.41 1.12 -5.64
C GLU A 243 -6.54 1.25 -4.61
N VAL A 244 -7.69 1.76 -5.08
CA VAL A 244 -8.97 1.73 -4.40
C VAL A 244 -9.96 1.08 -5.35
N VAL A 245 -10.43 -0.10 -5.00
CA VAL A 245 -11.32 -0.90 -5.85
C VAL A 245 -12.64 -1.09 -5.13
N LEU A 246 -13.72 -0.65 -5.75
CA LEU A 246 -15.07 -0.63 -5.18
C LEU A 246 -15.98 -1.58 -5.96
N ASP A 247 -16.78 -2.38 -5.27
CA ASP A 247 -17.77 -3.26 -5.94
C ASP A 247 -18.91 -2.39 -6.51
N ALA A 248 -18.92 -2.26 -7.85
CA ALA A 248 -19.88 -1.47 -8.59
C ALA A 248 -21.33 -1.86 -8.28
N GLY A 249 -21.62 -3.15 -8.21
CA GLY A 249 -22.95 -3.69 -7.98
C GLY A 249 -23.42 -3.47 -6.54
N GLN A 250 -22.53 -3.65 -5.56
CA GLN A 250 -22.82 -3.37 -4.15
C GLN A 250 -23.03 -1.88 -3.91
N MET A 251 -22.17 -1.02 -4.47
CA MET A 251 -22.27 0.43 -4.33
C MET A 251 -23.58 0.96 -4.93
N ALA A 252 -24.01 0.46 -6.10
CA ALA A 252 -25.32 0.79 -6.65
C ALA A 252 -26.49 0.37 -5.73
N ARG A 253 -26.41 -0.81 -5.10
CA ARG A 253 -27.42 -1.27 -4.13
C ARG A 253 -27.44 -0.43 -2.85
N VAL A 254 -26.29 0.02 -2.37
CA VAL A 254 -26.19 0.90 -1.20
C VAL A 254 -26.82 2.25 -1.51
N LEU A 255 -26.46 2.86 -2.64
CA LEU A 255 -26.97 4.16 -3.09
C LEU A 255 -28.49 4.19 -3.27
N ALA A 256 -29.09 3.06 -3.68
CA ALA A 256 -30.54 2.96 -3.87
C ALA A 256 -31.37 2.95 -2.56
N ARG A 257 -30.73 2.80 -1.39
CA ARG A 257 -31.42 2.76 -0.09
C ARG A 257 -31.66 4.16 0.47
N PRO A 258 -32.66 4.37 1.34
CA PRO A 258 -32.79 5.59 2.13
C PRO A 258 -31.50 5.86 2.93
N GLY A 259 -30.97 7.09 2.85
CA GLY A 259 -29.67 7.43 3.46
C GLY A 259 -28.45 6.79 2.78
N GLY A 260 -28.64 6.14 1.63
CA GLY A 260 -27.62 5.40 0.88
C GLY A 260 -26.41 6.23 0.50
N TRP A 261 -26.58 7.53 0.25
CA TRP A 261 -25.46 8.43 -0.05
C TRP A 261 -24.44 8.51 1.09
N ALA A 262 -24.91 8.72 2.33
CA ALA A 262 -24.02 8.80 3.49
C ALA A 262 -23.31 7.46 3.73
N ALA A 263 -24.04 6.35 3.60
CA ALA A 263 -23.46 5.00 3.72
C ALA A 263 -22.40 4.73 2.64
N ALA A 264 -22.70 5.03 1.38
CA ALA A 264 -21.76 4.86 0.27
C ALA A 264 -20.52 5.75 0.46
N ARG A 265 -20.68 6.99 0.95
CA ARG A 265 -19.57 7.90 1.20
C ARG A 265 -18.69 7.37 2.33
N GLY A 266 -19.29 6.83 3.39
CA GLY A 266 -18.59 6.15 4.47
C GLY A 266 -17.74 4.97 3.98
N ILE A 267 -18.27 4.15 3.06
CA ILE A 267 -17.50 3.04 2.44
C ILE A 267 -16.29 3.59 1.67
N VAL A 268 -16.49 4.59 0.79
CA VAL A 268 -15.37 5.16 0.02
C VAL A 268 -14.34 5.83 0.94
N GLN A 269 -14.79 6.49 2.02
CA GLN A 269 -13.92 7.07 3.04
C GLN A 269 -13.11 6.00 3.78
N HIS A 270 -13.71 4.86 4.13
CA HIS A 270 -13.04 3.73 4.77
C HIS A 270 -11.91 3.20 3.89
N GLU A 271 -12.19 2.97 2.60
CA GLU A 271 -11.16 2.49 1.68
C GLU A 271 -10.06 3.54 1.44
N LEU A 272 -10.40 4.81 1.30
CA LEU A 272 -9.39 5.88 1.19
C LEU A 272 -8.57 6.05 2.47
N ALA A 273 -9.13 5.76 3.65
CA ALA A 273 -8.40 5.75 4.91
C ALA A 273 -7.37 4.60 4.95
N HIS A 274 -7.74 3.42 4.45
CA HIS A 274 -6.79 2.32 4.23
C HIS A 274 -5.69 2.71 3.25
N LEU A 275 -6.04 3.34 2.12
CA LEU A 275 -5.07 3.83 1.15
C LEU A 275 -3.99 4.68 1.86
N VAL A 276 -4.38 5.66 2.67
CA VAL A 276 -3.41 6.55 3.35
C VAL A 276 -2.70 5.93 4.56
N GLY A 277 -3.01 4.68 4.93
CA GLY A 277 -2.28 3.91 5.93
C GLY A 277 -3.03 3.64 7.25
N LEU A 278 -4.30 4.01 7.36
CA LEU A 278 -5.12 3.74 8.54
C LEU A 278 -5.62 2.30 8.53
N GLY A 279 -5.51 1.60 9.65
CA GLY A 279 -5.93 0.21 9.81
C GLY A 279 -7.27 0.08 10.54
N HIS A 280 -7.81 -1.14 10.54
CA HIS A 280 -9.03 -1.44 11.28
C HIS A 280 -8.86 -1.29 12.80
N VAL A 281 -9.97 -1.00 13.47
CA VAL A 281 -10.10 -0.98 14.92
C VAL A 281 -11.31 -1.78 15.38
N ASP A 282 -11.26 -2.32 16.60
CA ASP A 282 -12.38 -3.08 17.16
C ASP A 282 -13.53 -2.18 17.62
N ASP A 283 -13.29 -0.89 17.83
CA ASP A 283 -14.29 0.08 18.31
C ASP A 283 -15.37 0.33 17.25
N PRO A 284 -16.64 -0.10 17.48
CA PRO A 284 -17.72 0.01 16.51
C PRO A 284 -18.24 1.44 16.31
N THR A 285 -17.74 2.41 17.10
CA THR A 285 -18.06 3.83 16.94
C THR A 285 -17.15 4.53 15.94
N GLN A 286 -16.11 3.85 15.45
CA GLN A 286 -15.19 4.35 14.45
C GLN A 286 -15.58 3.86 13.05
N LEU A 287 -15.36 4.69 12.03
CA LEU A 287 -15.59 4.31 10.64
C LEU A 287 -14.62 3.20 10.21
N MET A 288 -13.43 3.12 10.81
CA MET A 288 -12.48 2.02 10.58
C MET A 288 -12.82 0.72 11.33
N HIS A 289 -14.02 0.58 11.88
CA HIS A 289 -14.51 -0.73 12.30
C HIS A 289 -14.68 -1.66 11.07
N PRO A 290 -14.18 -2.91 11.07
CA PRO A 290 -14.16 -3.77 9.88
C PRO A 290 -15.52 -4.31 9.44
N SER A 291 -16.58 -4.03 10.21
CA SER A 291 -17.94 -4.46 9.88
C SER A 291 -18.82 -3.25 9.60
N THR A 292 -19.76 -3.40 8.65
CA THR A 292 -20.73 -2.34 8.36
C THR A 292 -21.58 -2.03 9.60
N GLY A 293 -21.69 -0.75 9.92
CA GLY A 293 -22.45 -0.24 11.05
C GLY A 293 -23.17 1.07 10.71
N PRO A 294 -23.77 1.75 11.70
CA PRO A 294 -24.46 3.02 11.49
C PRO A 294 -23.52 4.21 11.25
N VAL A 295 -22.21 4.03 11.46
CA VAL A 295 -21.20 5.08 11.29
C VAL A 295 -20.95 5.32 9.80
N THR A 296 -21.12 6.56 9.35
CA THR A 296 -21.04 6.97 7.93
C THR A 296 -20.08 8.14 7.70
N ASP A 297 -19.31 8.49 8.72
CA ASP A 297 -18.30 9.53 8.68
C ASP A 297 -17.20 9.24 9.69
N PHE A 298 -16.05 9.88 9.52
CA PHE A 298 -14.92 9.70 10.44
C PHE A 298 -15.28 10.17 11.85
N ALA A 299 -15.02 9.30 12.83
CA ALA A 299 -15.16 9.62 14.24
C ALA A 299 -13.80 10.07 14.83
N ALA A 300 -13.79 10.36 16.13
CA ALA A 300 -12.63 10.98 16.79
C ALA A 300 -11.34 10.15 16.68
N GLY A 301 -11.43 8.83 16.73
CA GLY A 301 -10.29 7.92 16.56
C GLY A 301 -9.77 7.96 15.14
N ASP A 302 -10.65 7.79 14.16
CA ASP A 302 -10.30 7.88 12.73
C ASP A 302 -9.59 9.20 12.41
N LEU A 303 -10.18 10.33 12.81
CA LEU A 303 -9.62 11.67 12.59
C LEU A 303 -8.27 11.85 13.28
N THR A 304 -8.09 11.31 14.49
CA THR A 304 -6.80 11.36 15.20
C THR A 304 -5.73 10.60 14.43
N GLY A 305 -6.04 9.38 13.96
CA GLY A 305 -5.11 8.57 13.16
C GLY A 305 -4.77 9.21 11.82
N LEU A 306 -5.76 9.73 11.09
CA LEU A 306 -5.56 10.45 9.82
C LEU A 306 -4.68 11.68 9.99
N ALA A 307 -4.88 12.45 11.07
CA ALA A 307 -4.05 13.62 11.37
C ALA A 307 -2.58 13.23 11.64
N VAL A 308 -2.33 12.08 12.28
CA VAL A 308 -0.96 11.58 12.47
C VAL A 308 -0.32 11.18 11.14
N LEU A 309 -1.04 10.47 10.27
CA LEU A 309 -0.56 10.07 8.94
C LEU A 309 -0.21 11.26 8.05
N GLY A 310 -0.90 12.39 8.24
CA GLY A 310 -0.68 13.64 7.52
C GLY A 310 0.56 14.45 7.90
N ARG A 311 1.12 14.20 9.09
CA ARG A 311 2.21 15.03 9.68
C ARG A 311 3.60 14.42 9.55
N GLY A 312 3.77 13.50 8.60
CA GLY A 312 5.07 12.90 8.31
C GLY A 312 6.09 13.93 7.80
N PRO A 313 7.39 13.61 7.84
CA PRO A 313 8.41 14.44 7.21
C PRO A 313 8.29 14.41 5.67
N CYS A 314 8.75 15.46 4.99
CA CYS A 314 8.95 15.40 3.54
C CYS A 314 9.98 14.32 3.17
N VAL A 315 9.79 13.66 2.04
CA VAL A 315 10.69 12.59 1.54
C VAL A 315 11.07 12.87 0.08
N PRO A 316 11.86 13.94 -0.20
CA PRO A 316 12.25 14.29 -1.57
C PRO A 316 13.19 13.27 -2.22
N GLU A 317 13.69 12.30 -1.46
CA GLU A 317 14.53 11.21 -1.96
C GLU A 317 13.75 10.14 -2.75
N VAL A 318 12.42 10.27 -2.80
CA VAL A 318 11.48 9.34 -3.46
C VAL A 318 10.67 10.05 -4.55
#